data_AF-A0AAD2U567-F1
#
_entry.id   AF-A0AAD2U567-F1
#
_cell.length_a   1.000
_cell.length_b   1.000
_cell.length_c   1.000
_cell.angle_alpha   90.00
_cell.angle_beta   90.00
_cell.angle_gamma   90.00
#
_symmetry.space_group_name_H-M   'P 1'
#
loop_
_entity.id
_entity.type
_entity.pdbx_description
1 polymer ?
#
loop_
_entity_poly.entity_id
_entity_poly.type
_entity_poly.pdbx_seq_one_letter_code
_entity_poly.pdbx_strand_id
1 'polypeptide(L)'
;MYSVWKADFDNEIYYTRGTIRDISVLKEIKLTKGEPISDRNIKIDIDLIEEYEPADYFHVGSLFIVSSKLKDILETKQVSAEYLPIKLYKPNGIPIQNKYFFVNLLKKIDCINKEHSRYTEEE
;
A
#
# COMPACT_ATOMS: atom_id res chain seq x y z
N MET A 1 -8.39 20.47 -9.58
CA MET A 1 -8.92 20.01 -8.29
C MET A 1 -8.16 18.76 -7.91
N TYR A 2 -7.63 18.69 -6.69
CA TYR A 2 -6.89 17.54 -6.17
C TYR A 2 -7.66 16.96 -4.99
N SER A 3 -7.59 15.65 -4.79
CA SER A 3 -8.24 14.95 -3.69
C SER A 3 -7.22 14.10 -2.94
N VAL A 4 -7.42 13.93 -1.63
CA VAL A 4 -6.65 12.99 -0.83
C VAL A 4 -7.30 11.62 -0.94
N TRP A 5 -6.51 10.62 -1.33
CA TRP A 5 -6.95 9.23 -1.32
C TRP A 5 -6.88 8.71 0.12
N LYS A 6 -7.98 8.19 0.64
CA LYS A 6 -8.03 7.49 1.93
C LYS A 6 -8.97 6.31 1.87
N ALA A 7 -8.75 5.31 2.73
CA ALA A 7 -9.71 4.24 2.92
C ALA A 7 -10.93 4.79 3.68
N ASP A 8 -12.08 4.17 3.48
CA ASP A 8 -13.26 4.41 4.30
C ASP A 8 -13.14 3.57 5.58
N PHE A 9 -12.97 4.24 6.72
CA PHE A 9 -12.83 3.60 8.02
C PHE A 9 -14.14 3.61 8.82
N ASP A 10 -15.18 4.26 8.31
CA ASP A 10 -16.47 4.36 9.00
C ASP A 10 -17.27 3.05 8.91
N ASN A 11 -16.84 2.11 8.05
CA ASN A 11 -17.45 0.80 7.88
C ASN A 11 -16.41 -0.32 7.88
N GLU A 12 -16.55 -1.25 8.83
CA GLU A 12 -15.60 -2.34 9.05
C GLU A 12 -15.46 -3.32 7.88
N ILE A 13 -16.45 -3.37 6.98
CA ILE A 13 -16.37 -4.22 5.78
C ILE A 13 -15.58 -3.58 4.64
N TYR A 14 -15.24 -2.28 4.73
CA TYR A 14 -14.56 -1.52 3.67
C TYR A 14 -13.10 -1.20 3.98
N TYR A 15 -12.62 -1.55 5.17
CA TYR A 15 -11.20 -1.46 5.49
C TYR A 15 -10.59 -2.85 5.69
N THR A 16 -9.28 -2.95 5.45
CA THR A 16 -8.51 -4.17 5.68
C THR A 16 -7.35 -3.82 6.59
N ARG A 17 -7.15 -4.61 7.65
CA ARG A 17 -5.97 -4.52 8.50
C ARG A 17 -5.12 -5.76 8.34
N GLY A 18 -3.83 -5.57 8.54
CA GLY A 18 -2.88 -6.65 8.52
C GLY A 18 -1.57 -6.27 9.18
N THR A 19 -0.72 -7.26 9.32
CA THR A 19 0.64 -7.13 9.86
C THR A 19 1.62 -7.75 8.90
N ILE A 20 2.75 -7.08 8.67
CA ILE A 20 3.85 -7.62 7.87
C ILE A 20 4.53 -8.71 8.69
N ARG A 21 4.70 -9.90 8.12
CA ARG A 21 5.32 -11.04 8.80
C ARG A 21 6.78 -10.78 9.17
N ASP A 22 7.54 -10.23 8.25
CA ASP A 22 8.93 -9.85 8.45
C ASP A 22 9.09 -8.34 8.31
N ILE A 23 9.07 -7.63 9.44
CA ILE A 23 9.20 -6.17 9.45
C ILE A 23 10.58 -5.69 8.99
N SER A 24 11.61 -6.57 8.98
CA SER A 24 12.95 -6.19 8.54
C SER A 24 12.98 -5.78 7.07
N VAL A 25 12.05 -6.31 6.27
CA VAL A 25 11.85 -5.95 4.86
C VAL A 25 11.62 -4.44 4.67
N LEU A 26 10.97 -3.78 5.65
CA LEU A 26 10.71 -2.34 5.57
C LEU A 26 11.99 -1.51 5.64
N LYS A 27 13.07 -2.03 6.25
CA LYS A 27 14.36 -1.33 6.30
C LYS A 27 14.99 -1.19 4.91
N GLU A 28 14.65 -2.09 4.00
CA GLU A 28 15.12 -2.09 2.61
C GLU A 28 14.26 -1.20 1.70
N ILE A 29 13.06 -0.84 2.15
CA ILE A 29 12.08 -0.05 1.41
C ILE A 29 12.14 1.41 1.86
N LYS A 30 12.70 2.27 1.01
CA LYS A 30 12.63 3.73 1.18
C LYS A 30 11.53 4.31 0.30
N LEU A 31 10.30 4.31 0.82
CA LEU A 31 9.08 4.72 0.10
C LEU A 31 9.11 6.14 -0.47
N THR A 32 9.88 7.03 0.16
CA THR A 32 9.99 8.44 -0.25
C THR A 32 11.06 8.70 -1.31
N LYS A 33 11.81 7.67 -1.72
CA LYS A 33 12.95 7.85 -2.63
C LYS A 33 12.49 8.15 -4.07
N GLY A 34 11.31 7.67 -4.47
CA GLY A 34 10.81 7.84 -5.83
C GLY A 34 11.63 7.07 -6.86
N GLU A 35 12.17 5.91 -6.49
CA GLU A 35 12.99 5.08 -7.36
C GLU A 35 12.43 3.66 -7.42
N PRO A 36 12.62 2.93 -8.53
CA PRO A 36 12.29 1.51 -8.60
C PRO A 36 13.05 0.71 -7.53
N ILE A 37 12.42 -0.35 -7.05
CA ILE A 37 12.99 -1.28 -6.06
C ILE A 37 12.79 -2.76 -6.44
N SER A 38 12.23 -3.05 -7.63
CA SER A 38 12.04 -4.42 -8.12
C SER A 38 13.33 -5.22 -8.25
N ASP A 39 14.48 -4.56 -8.47
CA ASP A 39 15.80 -5.17 -8.55
C ASP A 39 16.29 -5.78 -7.23
N ARG A 40 15.65 -5.42 -6.10
CA ARG A 40 16.03 -5.85 -4.75
C ARG A 40 15.41 -7.18 -4.33
N ASN A 41 14.55 -7.80 -5.17
CA ASN A 41 13.87 -9.08 -4.88
C ASN A 41 13.13 -9.09 -3.53
N ILE A 42 12.51 -7.96 -3.20
CA ILE A 42 11.79 -7.75 -1.95
C ILE A 42 10.55 -8.66 -1.91
N LYS A 43 10.43 -9.45 -0.85
CA LYS A 43 9.27 -10.33 -0.62
C LYS A 43 8.47 -9.81 0.56
N ILE A 44 7.22 -9.46 0.31
CA ILE A 44 6.32 -8.92 1.33
C ILE A 44 5.19 -9.93 1.54
N ASP A 45 5.15 -10.47 2.75
CA ASP A 45 4.11 -11.38 3.20
C ASP A 45 3.34 -10.69 4.35
N ILE A 46 2.02 -10.69 4.26
CA ILE A 46 1.13 -9.99 5.18
C ILE A 46 0.09 -10.96 5.72
N ASP A 47 -0.06 -10.99 7.04
CA ASP A 47 -1.17 -11.64 7.73
C ASP A 47 -2.30 -10.63 7.91
N LEU A 48 -3.50 -11.01 7.51
CA LEU A 48 -4.69 -10.20 7.72
C LEU A 48 -5.29 -10.47 9.10
N ILE A 49 -5.95 -9.45 9.65
CA ILE A 49 -6.64 -9.55 10.94
C ILE A 49 -8.08 -10.04 10.73
N GLU A 50 -8.73 -9.63 9.65
CA GLU A 50 -10.12 -9.96 9.34
C GLU A 50 -10.27 -11.20 8.44
N GLU A 51 -11.40 -11.91 8.58
CA GLU A 51 -11.75 -13.10 7.76
C GLU A 51 -12.42 -12.77 6.42
N TYR A 52 -12.89 -11.52 6.26
CA TYR A 52 -13.55 -11.06 5.04
C TYR A 52 -12.56 -10.91 3.88
N GLU A 53 -13.09 -10.82 2.65
CA GLU A 53 -12.23 -10.54 1.50
C GLU A 53 -11.61 -9.14 1.63
N PRO A 54 -10.30 -8.97 1.31
CA PRO A 54 -9.65 -7.68 1.45
C PRO A 54 -10.24 -6.65 0.49
N ALA A 55 -10.18 -5.39 0.90
CA ALA A 55 -10.54 -4.26 0.06
C ALA A 55 -9.60 -4.16 -1.15
N ASP A 56 -10.09 -3.56 -2.24
CA ASP A 56 -9.28 -3.31 -3.44
C ASP A 56 -8.09 -2.38 -3.17
N TYR A 57 -8.13 -1.64 -2.05
CA TYR A 57 -7.06 -0.81 -1.55
C TYR A 57 -7.03 -0.81 -0.01
N PHE A 58 -5.83 -0.89 0.56
CA PHE A 58 -5.60 -0.71 1.99
C PHE A 58 -4.15 -0.35 2.29
N HIS A 59 -3.89 -0.04 3.56
CA HIS A 59 -2.54 0.19 4.08
C HIS A 59 -2.16 -0.86 5.12
N VAL A 60 -0.89 -1.27 5.08
CA VAL A 60 -0.26 -2.00 6.19
C VAL A 60 1.02 -1.27 6.56
N GLY A 61 1.00 -0.58 7.70
CA GLY A 61 2.00 0.43 8.02
C GLY A 61 2.05 1.49 6.93
N SER A 62 3.23 1.75 6.38
CA SER A 62 3.43 2.72 5.30
C SER A 62 3.23 2.14 3.89
N LEU A 63 2.95 0.84 3.75
CA LEU A 63 2.78 0.21 2.45
C LEU A 63 1.40 0.56 1.86
N PHE A 64 1.38 1.05 0.62
CA PHE A 64 0.18 1.28 -0.18
C PHE A 64 -0.12 0.01 -0.99
N ILE A 65 -1.20 -0.70 -0.69
CA ILE A 65 -1.51 -2.01 -1.27
C ILE A 65 -2.77 -1.93 -2.10
N VAL A 66 -2.75 -2.55 -3.27
CA VAL A 66 -3.88 -2.58 -4.22
C VAL A 66 -4.14 -3.98 -4.76
N SER A 67 -5.40 -4.28 -5.08
CA SER A 67 -5.77 -5.48 -5.82
C SER A 67 -5.31 -5.42 -7.27
N SER A 68 -5.33 -6.55 -7.97
CA SER A 68 -5.08 -6.57 -9.41
C SER A 68 -6.02 -5.67 -10.20
N LYS A 69 -7.30 -5.61 -9.83
CA LYS A 69 -8.29 -4.77 -10.52
C LYS A 69 -7.93 -3.30 -10.41
N LEU A 70 -7.56 -2.85 -9.21
CA LEU A 70 -7.17 -1.47 -8.99
C LEU A 70 -5.82 -1.14 -9.65
N LYS A 71 -4.85 -2.07 -9.61
CA LYS A 71 -3.60 -1.95 -10.38
C LYS A 71 -3.87 -1.67 -11.86
N ASP A 72 -4.74 -2.44 -12.50
CA ASP A 72 -5.04 -2.30 -13.94
C ASP A 72 -5.63 -0.90 -14.25
N ILE A 73 -6.46 -0.36 -13.36
CA ILE A 73 -7.01 1.00 -13.47
C ILE A 73 -5.89 2.05 -13.35
N LEU A 74 -5.01 1.92 -12.35
CA LEU A 74 -3.90 2.85 -12.14
C LEU A 74 -2.90 2.82 -13.31
N GLU A 75 -2.62 1.65 -13.88
CA GLU A 75 -1.80 1.48 -15.08
C GLU A 75 -2.47 2.14 -16.30
N THR A 76 -3.78 1.95 -16.49
CA THR A 76 -4.53 2.62 -17.56
C THR A 76 -4.47 4.14 -17.44
N LYS A 77 -4.43 4.66 -16.22
CA LYS A 77 -4.25 6.10 -15.93
C LYS A 77 -2.80 6.55 -15.97
N GLN A 78 -1.86 5.67 -16.35
CA GLN A 78 -0.43 5.96 -16.45
C GLN A 78 0.16 6.52 -15.15
N VAL A 79 -0.32 6.02 -14.00
CA VAL A 79 0.25 6.36 -12.71
C VAL A 79 1.71 5.90 -12.67
N SER A 80 2.61 6.82 -12.35
CA SER A 80 4.05 6.55 -12.29
C SER A 80 4.39 5.80 -11.00
N ALA A 81 4.20 4.49 -11.06
CA ALA A 81 4.41 3.57 -9.95
C ALA A 81 4.94 2.23 -10.44
N GLU A 82 5.61 1.52 -9.54
CA GLU A 82 6.00 0.13 -9.67
C GLU A 82 5.08 -0.72 -8.78
N TYR A 83 4.64 -1.87 -9.31
CA TYR A 83 3.72 -2.77 -8.62
C TYR A 83 4.44 -4.08 -8.30
N LEU A 84 4.76 -4.28 -7.02
CA LEU A 84 5.46 -5.47 -6.56
C LEU A 84 4.45 -6.49 -6.02
N PRO A 85 4.45 -7.74 -6.51
CA PRO A 85 3.53 -8.76 -6.03
C PRO A 85 3.80 -9.07 -4.56
N ILE A 86 2.73 -9.21 -3.78
CA ILE A 86 2.79 -9.58 -2.36
C ILE A 86 1.97 -10.83 -2.11
N LYS A 87 2.17 -11.46 -0.95
CA LYS A 87 1.32 -12.54 -0.48
C LYS A 87 0.51 -12.09 0.71
N LEU A 88 -0.80 -12.32 0.64
CA LEU A 88 -1.70 -12.13 1.77
C LEU A 88 -2.12 -13.47 2.32
N TYR A 89 -2.29 -13.53 3.63
CA TYR A 89 -2.73 -14.71 4.35
C TYR A 89 -3.94 -14.35 5.22
N LYS A 90 -4.98 -15.18 5.17
CA LYS A 90 -6.13 -15.08 6.08
C LYS A 90 -5.69 -15.34 7.53
N PRO A 91 -6.49 -14.97 8.55
CA PRO A 91 -6.12 -15.18 9.95
C PRO A 91 -5.82 -16.65 10.29
N ASN A 92 -6.45 -17.58 9.59
CA ASN A 92 -6.19 -19.02 9.68
C ASN A 92 -4.90 -19.50 8.95
N GLY A 93 -4.10 -18.59 8.41
CA GLY A 93 -2.84 -18.86 7.71
C GLY A 93 -2.98 -19.30 6.24
N ILE A 94 -4.20 -19.41 5.70
CA ILE A 94 -4.43 -19.80 4.31
C ILE A 94 -4.08 -18.62 3.38
N PRO A 95 -3.27 -18.82 2.33
CA PRO A 95 -2.96 -17.77 1.38
C PRO A 95 -4.20 -17.36 0.58
N ILE A 96 -4.36 -16.05 0.37
CA ILE A 96 -5.38 -15.51 -0.53
C ILE A 96 -4.96 -15.76 -1.97
N GLN A 97 -5.90 -16.28 -2.78
CA GLN A 97 -5.64 -16.58 -4.19
C GLN A 97 -5.63 -15.32 -5.08
N ASN A 98 -6.40 -14.31 -4.70
CA ASN A 98 -6.43 -13.03 -5.40
C ASN A 98 -5.06 -12.34 -5.33
N LYS A 99 -4.65 -11.73 -6.45
CA LYS A 99 -3.36 -11.05 -6.54
C LYS A 99 -3.45 -9.64 -5.99
N TYR A 100 -2.55 -9.34 -5.06
CA TYR A 100 -2.35 -8.00 -4.51
C TYR A 100 -0.93 -7.54 -4.80
N PHE A 101 -0.76 -6.22 -4.80
CA PHE A 101 0.48 -5.57 -5.13
C PHE A 101 0.75 -4.45 -4.14
N PHE A 102 1.98 -4.37 -3.67
CA PHE A 102 2.50 -3.17 -3.04
C PHE A 102 2.89 -2.18 -4.14
N VAL A 103 2.44 -0.94 -3.99
CA VAL A 103 2.65 0.13 -4.95
C VAL A 103 3.78 1.03 -4.46
N ASN A 104 4.89 1.01 -5.20
CA ASN A 104 6.03 1.90 -5.02
C ASN A 104 5.92 3.10 -5.97
N LEU A 105 5.62 4.29 -5.45
CA LEU A 105 5.49 5.49 -6.26
C LEU A 105 6.85 5.97 -6.77
N LEU A 106 7.00 6.14 -8.08
CA LEU A 106 8.27 6.46 -8.74
C LEU A 106 8.52 7.97 -8.91
N LYS A 107 7.56 8.80 -8.49
CA LYS A 107 7.73 10.25 -8.56
C LYS A 107 8.03 10.81 -7.18
N LYS A 108 9.22 11.40 -7.04
CA LYS A 108 9.52 12.33 -5.95
C LYS A 108 8.87 13.67 -6.30
N ILE A 109 7.83 14.03 -5.58
CA ILE A 109 7.27 15.38 -5.62
C ILE A 109 7.28 15.90 -4.19
N ASP A 110 8.15 16.87 -3.91
CA ASP A 110 7.99 17.69 -2.72
C ASP A 110 6.86 18.68 -2.99
N CYS A 111 5.63 18.23 -2.75
CA CYS A 111 4.41 18.98 -3.04
C CYS A 111 3.77 19.56 -1.77
N ILE A 112 4.37 19.37 -0.60
CA ILE A 112 3.83 19.87 0.66
C ILE A 112 4.36 21.27 0.90
N ASN A 113 3.52 22.27 0.66
CA ASN A 113 3.84 23.66 0.99
C ASN A 113 3.69 23.86 2.51
N LYS A 114 4.75 23.56 3.27
CA LYS A 114 4.74 23.69 4.74
C LYS A 114 4.49 25.12 5.22
N GLU A 115 4.97 26.13 4.48
CA GLU A 115 4.84 27.55 4.85
C GLU A 115 3.39 28.02 4.88
N HIS A 116 2.57 27.51 3.96
CA HIS A 116 1.17 27.92 3.82
C HIS A 116 0.16 26.86 4.26
N SER A 117 0.61 25.67 4.67
CA SER A 117 -0.28 24.60 5.17
C SER A 117 -0.61 24.83 6.64
N ARG A 118 -1.89 24.65 7.00
CA ARG A 118 -2.32 24.58 8.41
C ARG A 118 -2.43 23.11 8.78
N TYR A 119 -1.51 22.61 9.60
CA TYR A 119 -1.45 21.22 10.01
C TYR A 119 -0.82 21.10 11.40
N THR A 120 -1.05 19.98 12.07
CA THR A 120 -0.39 19.58 13.31
C THR A 120 0.37 18.28 13.05
N GLU A 121 1.63 18.22 13.47
CA GLU A 121 2.39 16.97 13.50
C GLU A 121 2.05 16.26 14.81
N GLU A 122 1.66 14.99 14.73
CA GLU A 122 1.56 14.13 15.91
C GLU A 122 2.88 13.36 16.02
N GLU A 123 3.54 13.44 17.18
CA GLU A 123 4.80 12.74 17.50
C GLU A 123 4.62 11.25 17.76
#